data_AF-A0A939AWL5-F1
#
_entry.id   AF-A0A939AWL5-F1
#
_cell.length_a   1.000
_cell.length_b   1.000
_cell.length_c   1.000
_cell.angle_alpha   90.00
_cell.angle_beta   90.00
_cell.angle_gamma   90.00
#
_symmetry.space_group_name_H-M   'P 1'
#
loop_
_entity.id
_entity.type
_entity.pdbx_description
1 polymer ?
#
loop_
_entity_poly.entity_id
_entity_poly.type
_entity_poly.pdbx_seq_one_letter_code
_entity_poly.pdbx_strand_id
1 'polypeptide(L)'
;MVLGEVFLEAVASGVITEREMAWVAAQQGSFARHEEALAIRLGRWVDEGRINLGCRLPSRVLRHRQVLVDWIEPLGRRRGGQPLAA
;
A
#
# COMPACT_ATOMS: atom_id res chain seq x y z
N MET A 1 -0.37 5.71 17.21
CA MET A 1 0.39 4.84 16.29
C MET A 1 1.84 4.92 16.73
N VAL A 2 2.66 3.92 16.43
CA VAL A 2 4.12 3.99 16.61
C VAL A 2 4.77 3.99 15.23
N LEU A 3 5.88 4.70 15.04
CA LEU A 3 6.52 4.81 13.72
C LEU A 3 6.92 3.44 13.16
N GLY A 4 7.36 2.51 14.02
CA GLY A 4 7.68 1.15 13.63
C GLY A 4 6.49 0.39 13.02
N GLU A 5 5.28 0.56 13.56
CA GLU A 5 4.06 -0.05 13.02
C GLU A 5 3.74 0.53 11.64
N VAL A 6 3.78 1.86 11.50
CA VAL A 6 3.56 2.55 10.22
C VAL A 6 4.55 2.07 9.17
N PHE A 7 5.83 1.96 9.55
CA PHE A 7 6.89 1.50 8.66
C PHE A 7 6.65 0.06 8.21
N LEU A 8 6.41 -0.87 9.14
CA LEU A 8 6.21 -2.28 8.80
C LEU A 8 4.96 -2.50 7.95
N GLU A 9 3.85 -1.84 8.27
CA GLU A 9 2.62 -1.89 7.46
C GLU A 9 2.86 -1.34 6.04
N ALA A 10 3.53 -0.19 5.92
CA ALA A 10 3.81 0.41 4.62
C ALA A 10 4.74 -0.45 3.76
N VAL A 11 5.73 -1.09 4.37
CA VAL A 11 6.66 -1.99 3.67
C VAL A 11 5.97 -3.30 3.28
N ALA A 12 5.16 -3.87 4.17
CA ALA A 12 4.45 -5.12 3.91
C ALA A 12 3.40 -4.97 2.80
N SER A 13 2.67 -3.85 2.78
CA SER A 13 1.62 -3.62 1.78
C SER A 13 2.10 -2.87 0.53
N GLY A 14 3.29 -2.27 0.55
CA GLY A 14 3.75 -1.33 -0.49
C GLY A 14 2.93 -0.03 -0.56
N VAL A 15 2.13 0.26 0.47
CA VAL A 15 1.18 1.37 0.52
C VAL A 15 1.25 2.06 1.88
N ILE A 16 1.42 3.37 1.92
CA ILE A 16 1.19 4.21 3.09
C ILE A 16 -0.14 4.95 2.92
N THR A 17 -0.94 5.05 3.98
CA THR A 17 -2.20 5.78 3.93
C THR A 17 -2.00 7.26 4.22
N GLU A 18 -2.93 8.11 3.75
CA GLU A 18 -2.91 9.54 4.08
C GLU A 18 -2.94 9.79 5.59
N ARG A 19 -3.73 9.01 6.33
CA ARG A 19 -3.81 9.09 7.79
C ARG A 19 -2.47 8.80 8.46
N GLU A 20 -1.75 7.81 7.95
CA GLU A 20 -0.42 7.46 8.46
C GLU A 20 0.61 8.52 8.09
N MET A 21 0.61 9.02 6.86
CA MET A 21 1.50 10.08 6.43
C MET A 21 1.28 11.36 7.25
N ALA A 22 0.03 11.76 7.45
CA ALA A 22 -0.34 12.89 8.29
C ALA A 22 0.10 12.69 9.75
N TRP A 23 -0.04 11.47 10.28
CA TRP A 23 0.44 11.14 11.62
C TRP A 23 1.96 11.24 11.72
N VAL A 24 2.71 10.70 10.74
CA VAL A 24 4.18 10.80 10.71
C VAL A 24 4.59 12.26 10.70
N ALA A 25 4.02 13.08 9.81
CA ALA A 25 4.31 14.51 9.71
C ALA A 25 4.03 15.27 11.03
N ALA A 26 2.89 14.98 11.67
CA ALA A 26 2.53 15.61 12.94
C ALA A 26 3.47 15.23 14.10
N GLN A 27 4.09 14.04 14.06
CA GLN A 27 4.95 13.54 15.14
C GLN A 27 6.44 13.82 14.92
N GLN A 28 6.85 14.38 13.77
CA GLN A 28 8.25 14.60 13.40
C GLN A 28 9.08 15.30 14.47
N GLY A 29 8.52 16.30 15.15
CA GLY A 29 9.21 17.06 16.20
C GLY A 29 9.45 16.31 17.52
N SER A 30 8.92 15.09 17.67
CA SER A 30 9.05 14.29 18.90
C SER A 30 9.83 12.99 18.71
N PHE A 31 10.30 12.73 17.50
CA PHE A 31 11.02 11.50 17.20
C PHE A 31 12.41 11.47 17.84
N ALA A 32 12.77 10.33 18.40
CA ALA A 32 14.16 10.02 18.69
C ALA A 32 14.95 9.90 17.39
N ARG A 33 16.28 10.05 17.46
CA ARG A 33 17.16 10.01 16.27
C ARG A 33 16.96 8.79 15.36
N HIS A 34 16.69 7.62 15.95
CA HIS A 34 16.46 6.40 15.17
C HIS A 34 15.10 6.39 14.47
N GLU A 35 14.08 6.99 15.10
CA GLU A 35 12.77 7.19 14.50
C GLU A 35 12.85 8.21 13.36
N GLU A 36 13.55 9.32 13.56
CA GLU A 36 13.75 10.32 12.52
C GLU A 36 14.44 9.72 11.28
N ALA A 37 15.50 8.94 11.46
CA ALA A 37 16.17 8.23 10.37
C ALA A 37 15.22 7.27 9.62
N LEU A 38 14.30 6.62 10.33
CA LEU A 38 13.31 5.71 9.75
C LEU A 38 12.24 6.49 8.97
N ALA A 39 11.77 7.62 9.51
CA ALA A 39 10.81 8.50 8.85
C ALA A 39 11.39 9.11 7.57
N ILE A 40 12.65 9.54 7.58
CA ILE A 40 13.36 10.05 6.40
C ILE A 40 13.48 8.94 5.33
N ARG A 41 13.86 7.72 5.74
CA ARG A 41 13.93 6.58 4.81
C ARG A 41 12.57 6.26 4.19
N LEU A 42 11.51 6.27 5.00
CA LEU A 42 10.15 6.08 4.54
C LEU A 42 9.74 7.14 3.51
N GLY A 43 10.02 8.42 3.78
CA GLY A 43 9.78 9.52 2.84
C GLY A 43 10.47 9.30 1.49
N ARG A 44 11.76 8.94 1.50
CA ARG A 44 12.50 8.64 0.25
C ARG A 44 11.88 7.48 -0.53
N TRP A 45 11.41 6.44 0.15
CA TRP A 45 10.74 5.32 -0.54
C TRP A 45 9.39 5.70 -1.13
N VAL A 46 8.71 6.67 -0.55
CA VAL A 46 7.50 7.26 -1.14
C VAL A 46 7.87 8.08 -2.38
N ASP A 47 8.88 8.94 -2.28
CA ASP A 47 9.35 9.77 -3.40
C ASP A 47 9.86 8.93 -4.58
N GLU A 48 10.53 7.80 -4.31
CA GLU A 48 10.99 6.83 -5.30
C GLU A 48 9.86 5.97 -5.90
N GLY A 49 8.63 6.08 -5.40
CA GLY A 49 7.49 5.25 -5.83
C GLY A 49 7.57 3.79 -5.38
N ARG A 50 8.47 3.45 -4.45
CA ARG A 50 8.60 2.10 -3.87
C ARG A 50 7.49 1.79 -2.88
N ILE A 51 6.99 2.83 -2.21
CA ILE A 51 5.79 2.81 -1.39
C ILE A 51 4.83 3.84 -1.99
N ASN A 52 3.59 3.45 -2.25
CA ASN A 52 2.59 4.34 -2.83
C ASN A 52 1.75 4.99 -1.73
N LEU A 53 1.39 6.26 -1.92
CA LEU A 53 0.32 6.86 -1.13
C LEU A 53 -1.03 6.30 -1.62
N GLY A 54 -1.85 5.76 -0.73
CA GLY A 54 -3.13 5.17 -1.13
C GLY A 54 -3.97 4.60 0.00
N CYS A 55 -4.77 3.57 -0.31
CA CYS A 55 -5.64 2.91 0.66
C CYS A 55 -5.33 1.40 0.74
N ARG A 56 -5.46 0.84 1.96
CA ARG A 56 -5.42 -0.61 2.16
C ARG A 56 -6.84 -1.15 2.19
N LEU A 57 -7.22 -1.93 1.18
CA LEU A 57 -8.56 -2.49 1.08
C LEU A 57 -8.71 -3.66 2.07
N PRO A 58 -9.75 -3.67 2.94
CA PRO A 58 -10.02 -4.80 3.82
C PRO A 58 -10.28 -6.07 3.00
N SER A 59 -9.80 -7.22 3.48
CA SER A 59 -10.00 -8.50 2.79
C SER A 59 -11.47 -8.85 2.57
N ARG A 60 -12.37 -8.33 3.42
CA ARG A 60 -13.83 -8.49 3.25
C ARG A 60 -14.33 -7.81 1.97
N VAL A 61 -13.80 -6.63 1.63
CA VAL A 61 -14.17 -5.89 0.41
C VAL A 61 -13.72 -6.67 -0.82
N LEU A 62 -12.50 -7.22 -0.78
CA LEU A 62 -11.95 -8.02 -1.88
C LEU A 62 -12.72 -9.32 -2.12
N ARG A 63 -13.42 -9.83 -1.11
CA ARG A 63 -14.27 -11.04 -1.20
C ARG A 63 -15.71 -10.72 -1.56
N HIS A 64 -16.08 -9.45 -1.69
CA HIS A 64 -17.44 -9.07 -2.07
C HIS A 64 -17.73 -9.57 -3.50
N ARG A 65 -18.84 -10.29 -3.68
CA ARG A 65 -19.17 -10.97 -4.95
C ARG A 65 -19.11 -10.01 -6.15
N GLN A 66 -19.58 -8.78 -5.98
CA GLN A 66 -19.54 -7.79 -7.05
C GLN A 66 -18.12 -7.32 -7.39
N VAL A 67 -17.26 -7.14 -6.39
CA VAL A 67 -15.84 -6.78 -6.62
C VAL A 67 -15.12 -7.91 -7.34
N LEU A 68 -15.41 -9.16 -6.97
CA LEU A 68 -14.84 -10.32 -7.64
C LEU A 68 -15.25 -10.40 -9.11
N VAL A 69 -16.56 -10.38 -9.40
CA VAL A 69 -17.09 -10.60 -10.75
C VAL A 69 -16.85 -9.39 -11.67
N ASP A 70 -17.02 -8.17 -11.17
CA ASP A 70 -17.01 -6.98 -12.04
C ASP A 70 -15.61 -6.36 -12.18
N TRP A 71 -14.70 -6.60 -11.22
CA TRP A 71 -13.37 -5.97 -11.21
C TRP A 71 -12.21 -6.98 -11.27
N ILE A 72 -12.24 -8.05 -10.48
CA ILE A 72 -11.10 -8.97 -10.37
C ILE A 72 -11.09 -10.01 -11.51
N GLU A 73 -12.20 -10.71 -11.75
CA GLU A 73 -12.33 -11.72 -12.81
C GLU A 73 -12.09 -11.17 -14.23
N PRO A 74 -12.57 -9.98 -14.61
CA PRO A 74 -12.28 -9.42 -15.93
C PRO A 74 -10.78 -9.14 -16.14
N LEU A 75 -10.07 -8.81 -15.06
CA LEU A 75 -8.62 -8.60 -15.06
C LEU A 75 -7.82 -9.90 -14.89
N GLY A 76 -8.47 -11.04 -14.61
CA GLY A 76 -7.83 -12.32 -14.31
C GLY A 76 -8.54 -13.56 -14.88
N ARG A 77 -7.93 -14.17 -15.92
CA ARG A 77 -8.07 -15.55 -16.48
C ARG A 77 -8.29 -15.65 -17.99
N ARG A 78 -8.75 -14.61 -18.70
CA ARG A 78 -8.91 -14.68 -20.17
C ARG A 78 -7.69 -14.26 -20.99
N ARG A 79 -6.46 -14.38 -20.45
CA ARG A 79 -5.23 -14.10 -21.22
C ARG A 79 -4.67 -15.31 -22.00
N GLY A 80 -5.29 -16.49 -21.91
CA GLY A 80 -4.79 -17.73 -22.55
C GLY A 80 -5.81 -18.49 -23.40
N GLY A 81 -6.87 -17.84 -23.86
CA GLY A 81 -8.03 -18.51 -24.49
C GLY A 81 -8.28 -18.16 -25.95
N GLN A 82 -7.30 -17.67 -26.70
CA GLN A 82 -7.39 -17.66 -28.16
C GLN A 82 -6.64 -18.90 -28.65
N PRO A 83 -7.32 -19.94 -29.18
CA PRO A 83 -6.62 -20.92 -29.99
C PRO A 83 -6.02 -20.12 -31.16
N LEU A 84 -4.72 -20.26 -31.38
CA LEU A 84 -4.14 -19.96 -32.69
C LEU A 84 -5.02 -20.70 -33.71
N ALA A 85 -5.78 -19.95 -34.50
CA ALA A 85 -6.51 -20.50 -35.62
C ALA A 85 -5.51 -21.22 -36.51
N ALA A 86 -5.79 -22.50 -36.76
CA ALA A 86 -5.02 -23.39 -37.63
C ALA A 86 -4.97 -22.86 -39.07
#